data_AF-A0A922ACK3-F1
#
_entry.id   AF-A0A922ACK3-F1
#
_cell.length_a   1.000
_cell.length_b   1.000
_cell.length_c   1.000
_cell.angle_alpha   90.00
_cell.angle_beta   90.00
_cell.angle_gamma   90.00
#
_symmetry.space_group_name_H-M   'P 1'
#
loop_
_entity.id
_entity.type
_entity.pdbx_description
1 polymer ?
#
loop_
_entity_poly.entity_id
_entity_poly.type
_entity_poly.pdbx_seq_one_letter_code
_entity_poly.pdbx_strand_id
1 'polypeptide(L)'
;MIMTDQDHDVSHIKGLLINFIHSYWPSLLRVPSFLIEFITPIVKVLGTSTSKEGREYFANLDKHRKDFIWVDQQDGDAIELAFSKNKIEERKNWLRRFEPGTHLDQTAKLIKYSDFVNKELILFSMADLQRPIPSMVDGLKPGAKGRFFSALLRETLSRKQKSPSFLVVSEHSAYHDGAQSLASTIIGMAQEYVGSNNINLLQPNGQFGTRNYGGKDHASARYIYT
;
A
#
# COMPACT_ATOMS: atom_id res chain seq x y z
N MET A 1 8.93 21.38 -2.04
CA MET A 1 9.45 20.26 -1.23
C MET A 1 8.30 19.33 -0.87
N ILE A 2 8.41 18.05 -1.20
CA ILE A 2 7.42 17.01 -0.91
C ILE A 2 7.84 16.34 0.41
N MET A 3 6.95 16.35 1.39
CA MET A 3 7.12 15.68 2.68
C MET A 3 6.00 14.66 2.82
N THR A 4 6.38 13.39 2.83
CA THR A 4 5.46 12.25 2.81
C THR A 4 6.12 11.08 3.53
N ASP A 5 5.32 10.21 4.16
CA ASP A 5 5.84 9.02 4.84
C ASP A 5 6.55 8.07 3.87
N GLN A 6 7.52 7.28 4.33
CA GLN A 6 8.25 6.36 3.46
C GLN A 6 7.49 5.03 3.30
N ASP A 7 6.37 5.05 2.57
CA ASP A 7 5.62 3.86 2.17
C ASP A 7 5.38 3.81 0.64
N HIS A 8 4.85 2.68 0.16
CA HIS A 8 4.57 2.51 -1.27
C HIS A 8 3.48 3.47 -1.77
N ASP A 9 2.47 3.75 -0.95
CA ASP A 9 1.33 4.59 -1.33
C ASP A 9 1.76 6.07 -1.51
N VAL A 10 2.78 6.49 -0.80
CA VAL A 10 3.40 7.80 -0.94
C VAL A 10 4.11 7.98 -2.28
N SER A 11 4.79 6.95 -2.80
CA SER A 11 5.41 7.03 -4.13
C SER A 11 4.37 7.35 -5.21
N HIS A 12 3.13 6.87 -5.05
CA HIS A 12 2.02 7.26 -5.93
C HIS A 12 1.65 8.74 -5.79
N ILE A 13 1.56 9.26 -4.56
CA ILE A 13 1.26 10.69 -4.31
C ILE A 13 2.33 11.59 -4.94
N LYS A 14 3.62 11.25 -4.75
CA LYS A 14 4.74 11.95 -5.40
C LYS A 14 4.57 11.95 -6.91
N GLY A 15 4.27 10.78 -7.49
CA GLY A 15 4.07 10.63 -8.92
C GLY A 15 2.89 11.44 -9.46
N LEU A 16 1.77 11.49 -8.74
CA LEU A 16 0.62 12.32 -9.11
C LEU A 16 0.95 13.82 -9.10
N LEU A 17 1.72 14.29 -8.11
CA LEU A 17 2.18 15.68 -8.07
C LEU A 17 3.15 15.99 -9.21
N ILE A 18 4.10 15.11 -9.50
CA ILE A 18 5.01 15.23 -10.64
C ILE A 18 4.21 15.29 -11.94
N ASN A 19 3.24 14.39 -12.13
CA ASN A 19 2.39 14.37 -13.30
C ASN A 19 1.53 15.63 -13.43
N PHE A 20 0.99 16.15 -12.33
CA PHE A 20 0.27 17.41 -12.30
C PHE A 20 1.14 18.56 -12.82
N ILE A 21 2.35 18.71 -12.29
CA ILE A 21 3.28 19.76 -12.75
C ILE A 21 3.69 19.52 -14.20
N HIS A 22 3.99 18.28 -14.60
CA HIS A 22 4.34 17.93 -15.98
C HIS A 22 3.24 18.30 -16.98
N SER A 23 1.98 18.09 -16.60
CA SER A 23 0.82 18.32 -17.47
C SER A 23 0.54 19.81 -17.69
N TYR A 24 0.66 20.64 -16.65
CA TYR A 24 0.33 22.07 -16.72
C TYR A 24 1.54 22.97 -16.99
N TRP A 25 2.71 22.62 -16.46
CA TRP A 25 3.93 23.44 -16.51
C TRP A 25 5.19 22.58 -16.67
N PRO A 26 5.38 21.90 -17.82
CA PRO A 26 6.52 21.00 -18.02
C PRO A 26 7.88 21.69 -17.90
N SER A 27 7.96 22.99 -18.21
CA SER A 27 9.18 23.78 -18.05
C SER A 27 9.65 23.89 -16.60
N LEU A 28 8.75 23.80 -15.61
CA LEU A 28 9.11 23.87 -14.19
C LEU A 28 9.90 22.65 -13.74
N LEU A 29 9.60 21.47 -14.29
CA LEU A 29 10.35 20.24 -13.96
C LEU A 29 11.79 20.28 -14.47
N ARG A 30 12.06 21.11 -15.49
CA ARG A 30 13.40 21.32 -16.05
C ARG A 30 14.26 22.28 -15.23
N VAL A 31 13.64 23.06 -14.32
CA VAL A 31 14.37 23.97 -13.44
C VAL A 31 15.08 23.14 -12.37
N PRO A 32 16.42 23.20 -12.28
CA PRO A 32 17.16 22.45 -11.27
C PRO A 32 16.68 22.81 -9.86
N SER A 33 16.53 21.79 -9.01
CA SER A 33 16.10 21.93 -7.61
C SER A 33 14.72 22.60 -7.42
N PHE A 34 13.85 22.65 -8.44
CA PHE A 34 12.46 23.08 -8.28
C PHE A 34 11.66 22.08 -7.43
N LEU A 35 11.78 20.80 -7.77
CA LEU A 35 11.14 19.72 -7.03
C LEU A 35 12.16 19.03 -6.12
N ILE A 36 11.82 18.96 -4.84
CA ILE A 36 12.68 18.49 -3.77
C ILE A 36 11.86 17.49 -2.95
N GLU A 37 12.46 16.37 -2.60
CA GLU A 37 11.92 15.38 -1.67
C GLU A 37 12.61 15.49 -0.32
N PHE A 38 11.82 15.38 0.74
CA PHE A 38 12.32 15.16 2.09
C PHE A 38 12.16 13.69 2.48
N ILE A 39 13.27 13.03 2.77
CA ILE A 39 13.33 11.61 3.16
C ILE A 39 13.55 11.47 4.67
N THR A 40 12.72 10.67 5.32
CA THR A 40 12.95 10.21 6.69
C THR A 40 13.45 8.76 6.67
N PRO A 41 14.13 8.27 7.72
CA PRO A 41 14.40 6.84 7.84
C PRO A 41 13.10 6.00 7.74
N ILE A 42 13.21 4.77 7.22
CA ILE A 42 12.08 3.84 6.94
C ILE A 42 11.24 3.47 8.18
N VAL A 43 11.68 3.83 9.39
CA VAL A 43 10.91 3.60 10.61
C VAL A 43 9.72 4.56 10.63
N LYS A 44 8.54 4.01 10.31
CA LYS A 44 7.20 4.61 10.27
C LYS A 44 7.07 6.03 10.86
N VAL A 45 6.65 6.93 9.95
CA VAL A 45 5.72 8.08 10.05
C VAL A 45 6.15 9.31 10.85
N LEU A 46 5.95 10.47 10.19
CA LEU A 46 5.97 11.85 10.71
C LEU A 46 5.15 12.07 12.01
N GLY A 47 4.23 11.17 12.34
CA GLY A 47 3.36 11.22 13.52
C GLY A 47 3.84 10.37 14.72
N THR A 48 4.80 9.48 14.50
CA THR A 48 5.43 8.64 15.54
C THR A 48 6.80 9.17 15.95
N SER A 49 7.44 9.98 15.10
CA SER A 49 8.65 10.70 15.47
C SER A 49 8.38 11.71 16.58
N THR A 50 9.26 11.75 17.57
CA THR A 50 9.19 12.74 18.64
C THR A 50 9.57 14.13 18.12
N SER A 51 9.10 15.19 18.79
CA SER A 51 9.52 16.56 18.46
C SER A 51 11.04 16.79 18.62
N LYS A 52 11.75 15.88 19.31
CA LYS A 52 13.20 15.89 19.41
C LYS A 52 13.84 15.38 18.12
N GLU A 53 13.41 14.21 17.63
CA GLU A 53 13.87 13.64 16.36
C GLU A 53 13.55 14.57 15.18
N GLY A 54 12.37 15.18 15.17
CA GLY A 54 12.01 16.18 14.16
C GLY A 54 13.03 17.33 14.10
N ARG A 55 13.42 17.87 15.25
CA ARG A 55 14.46 18.93 15.33
C ARG A 55 15.82 18.44 14.81
N GLU A 56 16.18 17.18 15.08
CA GLU A 56 17.43 16.58 14.57
C GLU A 56 17.41 16.40 13.04
N TYR A 57 16.26 16.03 12.47
CA TYR A 57 16.09 15.93 11.02
C TYR A 57 16.23 17.28 10.32
N PHE A 58 15.56 18.32 10.84
CA PHE A 58 15.68 19.68 10.30
C PHE A 58 17.05 20.31 10.53
N ALA A 59 17.73 19.97 11.64
CA ALA A 59 19.11 20.40 11.88
C ALA A 59 20.09 19.81 10.83
N ASN A 60 19.78 18.61 10.31
CA ASN A 60 20.56 17.95 9.26
C ASN A 60 19.77 17.86 7.94
N LEU A 61 19.10 18.95 7.53
CA LEU A 61 18.22 18.96 6.37
C LEU A 61 18.90 18.48 5.09
N ASP A 62 20.17 18.84 4.87
CA ASP A 62 20.94 18.47 3.67
C ASP A 62 21.21 16.96 3.53
N LYS A 63 21.06 16.18 4.61
CA LYS A 63 21.13 14.71 4.57
C LYS A 63 19.78 14.08 4.24
N HIS A 64 18.70 14.77 4.58
CA HIS A 64 17.33 14.31 4.41
C HIS A 64 16.68 14.90 3.16
N ARG A 65 17.42 15.66 2.36
CA ARG A 65 16.95 16.31 1.15
C ARG A 65 17.48 15.58 -0.08
N LYS A 66 16.59 15.31 -1.03
CA LYS A 66 16.92 14.85 -2.37
C LYS A 66 16.31 15.76 -3.42
N ASP A 67 17.05 16.06 -4.47
CA ASP A 67 16.61 16.94 -5.55
C ASP A 67 16.24 16.10 -6.78
N PHE A 68 15.09 16.42 -7.39
CA PHE A 68 14.75 15.86 -8.69
C PHE A 68 15.46 16.61 -9.80
N ILE A 69 15.97 15.86 -10.78
CA ILE A 69 16.65 16.41 -11.94
C ILE A 69 15.99 15.93 -13.23
N TRP A 70 15.84 16.85 -14.17
CA TRP A 70 15.48 16.56 -15.55
C TRP A 70 16.75 16.47 -16.38
N VAL A 71 17.00 15.30 -16.99
CA VAL A 71 18.20 15.04 -17.79
C VAL A 71 17.86 15.15 -19.27
N ASP A 72 16.80 14.48 -19.71
CA ASP A 72 16.46 14.37 -21.12
C ASP A 72 14.96 14.14 -21.33
N GLN A 73 14.54 13.88 -22.58
CA GLN A 73 13.14 13.67 -22.92
C GLN A 73 12.58 12.35 -22.35
N GLN A 74 13.43 11.37 -22.00
CA GLN A 74 13.01 10.09 -21.45
C GLN A 74 12.32 10.27 -20.09
N ASP A 75 12.70 11.30 -19.33
CA ASP A 75 12.03 11.67 -18.07
C ASP A 75 10.56 12.01 -18.30
N GLY A 76 10.26 12.78 -19.35
CA GLY A 76 8.89 13.11 -19.75
C GLY A 76 8.11 11.91 -20.24
N ASP A 77 8.74 11.09 -21.09
CA ASP A 77 8.14 9.89 -21.64
C ASP A 77 7.81 8.86 -20.55
N ALA A 78 8.65 8.75 -19.52
CA ALA A 78 8.43 7.91 -18.35
C ALA A 78 7.24 8.39 -17.51
N ILE A 79 7.11 9.71 -17.28
CA ILE A 79 5.94 10.29 -16.60
C ILE A 79 4.67 10.02 -17.41
N GLU A 80 4.71 10.22 -18.73
CA GLU A 80 3.57 9.97 -19.59
C GLU A 80 3.17 8.49 -19.60
N LEU A 81 4.13 7.56 -19.68
CA LEU A 81 3.90 6.12 -19.56
C LEU A 81 3.16 5.78 -18.26
N ALA A 82 3.57 6.39 -17.15
CA ALA A 82 3.02 6.11 -15.82
C ALA A 82 1.62 6.70 -15.58
N PHE A 83 1.24 7.80 -16.24
CA PHE A 83 -0.02 8.51 -15.91
C PHE A 83 -0.99 8.71 -17.08
N SER A 84 -0.55 8.53 -18.33
CA SER A 84 -1.43 8.65 -19.49
C SER A 84 -2.46 7.53 -19.53
N LYS A 85 -3.71 7.92 -19.78
CA LYS A 85 -4.84 7.00 -19.97
C LYS A 85 -4.74 6.20 -21.27
N ASN A 86 -3.95 6.69 -22.24
CA ASN A 86 -3.83 6.07 -23.56
C ASN A 86 -2.72 5.01 -23.63
N LYS A 87 -1.80 4.97 -22.65
CA LYS A 87 -0.61 4.09 -22.64
C LYS A 87 -0.79 2.82 -21.82
N ILE A 88 -1.99 2.22 -21.81
CA ILE A 88 -2.30 1.04 -20.98
C ILE A 88 -1.45 -0.17 -21.39
N GLU A 89 -1.34 -0.45 -22.70
CA GLU A 89 -0.57 -1.61 -23.19
C GLU A 89 0.94 -1.46 -22.95
N GLU A 90 1.47 -0.25 -23.13
CA GLU A 90 2.86 0.05 -22.80
C GLU A 90 3.13 -0.13 -21.31
N ARG A 91 2.20 0.31 -20.45
CA ARG A 91 2.30 0.12 -19.00
C ARG A 91 2.24 -1.36 -18.59
N LYS A 92 1.42 -2.18 -19.27
CA LYS A 92 1.44 -3.63 -19.05
C LYS A 92 2.80 -4.23 -19.39
N ASN A 93 3.38 -3.84 -20.52
CA ASN A 93 4.71 -4.31 -20.91
C ASN A 93 5.81 -3.82 -19.97
N TRP A 94 5.69 -2.59 -19.48
CA TRP A 94 6.57 -2.03 -18.46
C TRP A 94 6.52 -2.84 -17.16
N LEU A 95 5.33 -3.16 -16.64
CA LEU A 95 5.17 -3.98 -15.44
C LEU A 95 5.67 -5.42 -15.64
N ARG A 96 5.54 -5.99 -16.85
CA ARG A 96 6.09 -7.32 -17.17
C ARG A 96 7.61 -7.38 -17.15
N ARG A 97 8.29 -6.25 -17.38
CA ARG A 97 9.75 -6.13 -17.35
C ARG A 97 10.29 -5.84 -15.95
N PHE A 98 9.44 -5.76 -14.94
CA PHE A 98 9.86 -5.55 -13.57
C PHE A 98 10.70 -6.73 -13.07
N GLU A 99 11.90 -6.43 -12.57
CA GLU A 99 12.79 -7.40 -11.92
C GLU A 99 12.76 -7.22 -10.39
N PRO A 100 12.43 -8.27 -9.61
CA PRO A 100 12.50 -8.21 -8.15
C PRO A 100 13.89 -7.81 -7.66
N GLY A 101 13.95 -6.87 -6.71
CA GLY A 101 15.21 -6.28 -6.22
C GLY A 101 15.52 -4.91 -6.82
N THR A 102 14.76 -4.48 -7.84
CA THR A 102 14.81 -3.09 -8.31
C THR A 102 14.37 -2.14 -7.20
N HIS A 103 15.24 -1.20 -6.84
CA HIS A 103 14.96 -0.16 -5.86
C HIS A 103 15.74 1.11 -6.21
N LEU A 104 15.25 2.25 -5.71
CA LEU A 104 15.97 3.50 -5.84
C LEU A 104 17.13 3.55 -4.84
N ASP A 105 18.29 3.99 -5.28
CA ASP A 105 19.44 4.19 -4.40
C ASP A 105 19.14 5.30 -3.38
N GLN A 106 19.08 4.92 -2.11
CA GLN A 106 18.78 5.85 -1.03
C GLN A 106 19.95 6.76 -0.67
N THR A 107 21.18 6.45 -1.09
CA THR A 107 22.36 7.27 -0.79
C THR A 107 22.52 8.48 -1.73
N ALA A 108 21.99 8.38 -2.95
CA ALA A 108 22.08 9.44 -3.95
C ALA A 108 21.24 10.66 -3.56
N LYS A 109 21.84 11.86 -3.65
CA LYS A 109 21.16 13.16 -3.43
C LYS A 109 20.29 13.62 -4.60
N LEU A 110 20.56 13.10 -5.79
CA LEU A 110 19.86 13.47 -7.02
C LEU A 110 19.02 12.29 -7.48
N ILE A 111 17.77 12.54 -7.85
CA ILE A 111 16.84 11.56 -8.37
C ILE A 111 16.42 11.99 -9.78
N LYS A 112 16.63 11.13 -10.78
CA LYS A 112 16.07 11.35 -12.11
C LYS A 112 14.59 10.99 -12.11
N TYR A 113 13.76 11.71 -12.86
CA TYR A 113 12.33 11.38 -12.94
C TYR A 113 12.11 9.98 -13.53
N SER A 114 12.88 9.59 -14.54
CA SER A 114 12.90 8.24 -15.11
C SER A 114 13.28 7.17 -14.08
N ASP A 115 14.29 7.41 -13.25
CA ASP A 115 14.68 6.48 -12.17
C ASP A 115 13.58 6.38 -11.11
N PHE A 116 12.96 7.49 -10.71
CA PHE A 116 11.83 7.48 -9.79
C PHE A 116 10.67 6.65 -10.32
N VAL A 117 10.28 6.86 -11.59
CA VAL A 117 9.20 6.07 -12.22
C VAL A 117 9.56 4.59 -12.23
N ASN A 118 10.75 4.24 -12.73
CA ASN A 118 11.13 2.85 -12.99
C ASN A 118 11.66 2.09 -11.76
N LYS A 119 12.02 2.75 -10.66
CA LYS A 119 12.62 2.11 -9.48
C LYS A 119 11.83 2.33 -8.19
N GLU A 120 10.95 3.32 -8.14
CA GLU A 120 10.13 3.61 -6.94
C GLU A 120 8.63 3.50 -7.24
N LEU A 121 8.12 4.22 -8.25
CA LEU A 121 6.69 4.19 -8.61
C LEU A 121 6.24 2.82 -9.15
N ILE A 122 7.14 2.07 -9.80
CA ILE A 122 6.84 0.71 -10.24
C ILE A 122 6.53 -0.22 -9.07
N LEU A 123 7.18 -0.01 -7.90
CA LEU A 123 6.96 -0.83 -6.71
C LEU A 123 5.55 -0.64 -6.18
N PHE A 124 5.08 0.62 -6.15
CA PHE A 124 3.68 0.92 -5.87
C PHE A 124 2.75 0.23 -6.87
N SER A 125 3.02 0.37 -8.17
CA SER A 125 2.16 -0.20 -9.22
C SER A 125 2.06 -1.73 -9.13
N MET A 126 3.17 -2.40 -8.80
CA MET A 126 3.19 -3.84 -8.56
C MET A 126 2.43 -4.21 -7.28
N ALA A 127 2.60 -3.45 -6.20
CA ALA A 127 1.85 -3.66 -4.95
C ALA A 127 0.34 -3.45 -5.14
N ASP A 128 -0.05 -2.44 -5.91
CA ASP A 128 -1.45 -2.12 -6.25
C ASP A 128 -2.09 -3.22 -7.10
N LEU A 129 -1.34 -3.95 -7.91
CA LEU A 129 -1.84 -5.15 -8.60
C LEU A 129 -1.91 -6.37 -7.68
N GLN A 130 -0.93 -6.54 -6.79
CA GLN A 130 -0.88 -7.71 -5.90
C GLN A 130 -1.96 -7.67 -4.81
N ARG A 131 -2.32 -6.50 -4.28
CA ARG A 131 -3.30 -6.35 -3.20
C ARG A 131 -4.72 -6.83 -3.58
N PRO A 132 -5.30 -6.45 -4.75
CA PRO A 132 -6.66 -6.82 -5.12
C PRO A 132 -6.77 -8.16 -5.84
N ILE A 133 -5.71 -8.65 -6.50
CA ILE A 133 -5.76 -9.86 -7.32
C ILE A 133 -5.47 -11.10 -6.45
N PRO A 134 -6.37 -12.10 -6.41
CA PRO A 134 -6.14 -13.32 -5.66
C PRO A 134 -5.11 -14.23 -6.33
N SER A 135 -4.47 -15.07 -5.53
CA SER A 135 -3.64 -16.16 -6.07
C SER A 135 -4.52 -17.24 -6.71
N MET A 136 -4.06 -17.82 -7.82
CA MET A 136 -4.74 -18.93 -8.49
C MET A 136 -4.77 -20.20 -7.62
N VAL A 137 -3.80 -20.38 -6.72
CA VAL A 137 -3.63 -21.61 -5.94
C VAL A 137 -4.69 -21.72 -4.83
N ASP A 138 -4.97 -20.62 -4.14
CA ASP A 138 -5.84 -20.60 -2.95
C ASP A 138 -7.07 -19.68 -3.12
N GLY A 139 -7.15 -18.88 -4.18
CA GLY A 139 -8.22 -17.91 -4.39
C GLY A 139 -8.21 -16.73 -3.43
N LEU A 140 -7.17 -16.60 -2.59
CA LEU A 140 -7.07 -15.55 -1.56
C LEU A 140 -6.17 -14.42 -2.04
N LYS A 141 -6.60 -13.19 -1.73
CA LYS A 141 -5.75 -11.99 -1.84
C LYS A 141 -4.63 -12.07 -0.80
N PRO A 142 -3.44 -11.49 -1.01
CA PRO A 142 -2.34 -11.54 -0.04
C PRO A 142 -2.76 -11.10 1.38
N GLY A 143 -3.56 -10.03 1.46
CA GLY A 143 -4.16 -9.61 2.72
C GLY A 143 -5.07 -10.67 3.33
N ALA A 144 -5.99 -11.25 2.55
CA ALA A 144 -6.89 -12.30 3.04
C ALA A 144 -6.15 -13.58 3.46
N LYS A 145 -5.10 -13.94 2.72
CA LYS A 145 -4.21 -15.06 3.02
C LYS A 145 -3.49 -14.87 4.36
N GLY A 146 -2.85 -13.72 4.57
CA GLY A 146 -2.20 -13.41 5.85
C GLY A 146 -3.19 -13.47 7.04
N ARG A 147 -4.41 -12.97 6.82
CA ARG A 147 -5.50 -13.02 7.82
C ARG A 147 -5.95 -14.45 8.13
N PHE A 148 -6.13 -15.27 7.10
CA PHE A 148 -6.49 -16.68 7.24
C PHE A 148 -5.40 -17.48 7.98
N PHE A 149 -4.13 -17.33 7.57
CA PHE A 149 -3.01 -18.01 8.22
C PHE A 149 -2.86 -17.61 9.68
N SER A 150 -3.04 -16.33 10.02
CA SER A 150 -2.98 -15.90 11.41
C SER A 150 -4.13 -16.42 12.26
N ALA A 151 -5.34 -16.56 11.69
CA ALA A 151 -6.47 -17.21 12.36
C ALA A 151 -6.19 -18.71 12.59
N LEU A 152 -5.68 -19.42 11.56
CA LEU A 152 -5.37 -20.85 11.61
C LEU A 152 -4.25 -21.21 12.60
N LEU A 153 -3.17 -20.42 12.63
CA LEU A 153 -2.05 -20.61 13.56
C LEU A 153 -2.47 -20.45 15.03
N ARG A 154 -3.59 -19.77 15.30
CA ARG A 154 -4.10 -19.56 16.66
C ARG A 154 -5.04 -20.68 17.12
N GLU A 155 -5.82 -21.27 16.23
CA GLU A 155 -6.72 -22.39 16.57
C GLU A 155 -5.92 -23.61 17.09
N THR A 156 -4.67 -23.76 16.64
CA THR A 156 -3.72 -24.74 17.17
C THR A 156 -3.11 -24.36 18.53
N LEU A 157 -3.14 -23.08 18.95
CA LEU A 157 -2.43 -22.58 20.14
C LEU A 157 -3.30 -22.14 21.33
N SER A 158 -4.60 -21.84 21.16
CA SER A 158 -5.44 -21.43 22.30
C SER A 158 -6.84 -22.05 22.30
N ARG A 159 -6.99 -23.13 23.07
CA ARG A 159 -8.28 -23.70 23.50
C ARG A 159 -8.98 -22.89 24.61
N LYS A 160 -8.54 -21.67 24.98
CA LYS A 160 -8.89 -21.10 26.31
C LYS A 160 -9.25 -19.61 26.42
N GLN A 161 -9.55 -18.85 25.36
CA GLN A 161 -9.95 -17.44 25.54
C GLN A 161 -11.24 -17.04 24.82
N LYS A 162 -12.19 -16.50 25.60
CA LYS A 162 -13.43 -15.84 25.18
C LYS A 162 -13.18 -14.37 24.77
N SER A 163 -12.15 -14.10 23.96
CA SER A 163 -11.95 -12.77 23.36
C SER A 163 -12.39 -12.79 21.90
N PRO A 164 -12.99 -11.70 21.36
CA PRO A 164 -13.38 -11.66 19.95
C PRO A 164 -12.19 -11.99 19.04
N SER A 165 -12.38 -12.96 18.12
CA SER A 165 -11.31 -13.54 17.28
C SER A 165 -10.49 -12.48 16.52
N PHE A 166 -11.11 -11.34 16.20
CA PHE A 166 -10.57 -10.26 15.38
C PHE A 166 -9.45 -9.42 16.03
N LEU A 167 -9.55 -9.13 17.34
CA LEU A 167 -8.59 -8.25 18.02
C LEU A 167 -7.21 -8.91 18.12
N VAL A 168 -7.21 -10.22 18.35
CA VAL A 168 -6.00 -11.00 18.59
C VAL A 168 -5.26 -11.34 17.30
N VAL A 169 -5.98 -11.47 16.18
CA VAL A 169 -5.35 -11.60 14.86
C VAL A 169 -4.56 -10.33 14.52
N SER A 170 -5.04 -9.14 14.89
CA SER A 170 -4.32 -7.88 14.66
C SER A 170 -3.02 -7.77 15.47
N GLU A 171 -2.99 -8.30 16.70
CA GLU A 171 -1.81 -8.24 17.58
C GLU A 171 -0.67 -9.16 17.10
N HIS A 172 -0.99 -10.31 16.51
CA HIS A 172 0.01 -11.33 16.20
C HIS A 172 0.42 -11.41 14.73
N SER A 173 -0.34 -10.82 13.80
CA SER A 173 -0.04 -10.92 12.36
C SER A 173 0.89 -9.84 11.82
N ALA A 174 1.54 -9.04 12.70
CA ALA A 174 2.26 -7.84 12.31
C ALA A 174 1.45 -6.96 11.33
N TYR A 175 0.12 -6.94 11.49
CA TYR A 175 -0.77 -6.28 10.56
C TYR A 175 -0.65 -4.77 10.69
N HIS A 176 -0.41 -4.10 9.56
CA HIS A 176 -0.14 -2.66 9.55
C HIS A 176 -1.35 -1.81 9.13
N ASP A 177 -2.37 -2.41 8.52
CA ASP A 177 -3.51 -1.69 7.90
C ASP A 177 -4.75 -1.58 8.81
N GLY A 178 -4.56 -1.69 10.13
CA GLY A 178 -5.59 -1.46 11.17
C GLY A 178 -6.62 -2.58 11.39
N ALA A 179 -7.05 -2.77 12.65
CA ALA A 179 -7.94 -3.85 13.06
C ALA A 179 -9.31 -3.88 12.36
N GLN A 180 -9.78 -2.75 11.82
CA GLN A 180 -11.08 -2.66 11.12
C GLN A 180 -11.05 -3.34 9.74
N SER A 181 -9.98 -3.15 8.97
CA SER A 181 -9.80 -3.79 7.66
C SER A 181 -9.73 -5.32 7.81
N LEU A 182 -9.04 -5.77 8.86
CA LEU A 182 -8.99 -7.17 9.27
C LEU A 182 -10.38 -7.74 9.58
N ALA A 183 -11.16 -7.05 10.41
CA ALA A 183 -12.50 -7.49 10.79
C ALA A 183 -13.42 -7.66 9.59
N SER A 184 -13.42 -6.69 8.67
CA SER A 184 -14.25 -6.74 7.45
C SER A 184 -13.95 -7.97 6.58
N THR A 185 -12.69 -8.40 6.52
CA THR A 185 -12.34 -9.58 5.71
C THR A 185 -12.79 -10.87 6.37
N ILE A 186 -12.57 -11.01 7.67
CA ILE A 186 -12.99 -12.21 8.40
C ILE A 186 -14.52 -12.36 8.30
N ILE A 187 -15.27 -11.26 8.39
CA ILE A 187 -16.72 -11.25 8.16
C ILE A 187 -17.04 -11.75 6.75
N GLY A 188 -16.38 -11.22 5.71
CA GLY A 188 -16.59 -11.64 4.33
C GLY A 188 -16.27 -13.13 4.09
N MET A 189 -15.28 -13.69 4.78
CA MET A 189 -14.91 -15.12 4.68
C MET A 189 -15.92 -16.06 5.36
N ALA A 190 -16.67 -15.57 6.35
CA ALA A 190 -17.68 -16.34 7.08
C ALA A 190 -19.10 -16.24 6.48
N GLN A 191 -19.38 -15.21 5.65
CA GLN A 191 -20.71 -14.97 5.09
C GLN A 191 -21.25 -16.14 4.24
N GLU A 192 -22.48 -16.55 4.54
CA GLU A 192 -23.15 -17.73 3.95
C GLU A 192 -24.48 -17.44 3.21
N TYR A 193 -24.83 -16.17 3.00
CA TYR A 193 -26.08 -15.83 2.31
C TYR A 193 -26.01 -16.13 0.80
N VAL A 194 -27.16 -16.35 0.17
CA VAL A 194 -27.24 -16.60 -1.28
C VAL A 194 -26.60 -15.45 -2.07
N GLY A 195 -25.49 -15.73 -2.76
CA GLY A 195 -24.69 -14.74 -3.50
C GLY A 195 -23.36 -14.36 -2.84
N SER A 196 -23.01 -14.90 -1.66
CA SER A 196 -21.68 -14.77 -1.05
C SER A 196 -20.74 -15.92 -1.44
N ASN A 197 -20.29 -16.74 -0.49
CA ASN A 197 -19.36 -17.83 -0.67
C ASN A 197 -20.12 -19.13 -0.92
N ASN A 198 -19.75 -19.89 -1.96
CA ASN A 198 -20.28 -21.25 -2.15
C ASN A 198 -19.90 -22.20 -1.00
N ILE A 199 -18.71 -22.00 -0.44
CA ILE A 199 -18.20 -22.67 0.76
C ILE A 199 -17.48 -21.60 1.58
N ASN A 200 -18.04 -21.21 2.71
CA ASN A 200 -17.42 -20.30 3.66
C ASN A 200 -16.29 -21.02 4.42
N LEU A 201 -15.13 -20.38 4.53
CA LEU A 201 -13.95 -20.96 5.20
C LEU A 201 -14.02 -20.85 6.73
N LEU A 202 -14.89 -19.97 7.23
CA LEU A 202 -15.08 -19.71 8.65
C LEU A 202 -16.58 -19.78 8.99
N GLN A 203 -16.92 -20.16 10.23
CA GLN A 203 -18.31 -20.36 10.62
C GLN A 203 -18.98 -19.05 11.09
N PRO A 204 -20.11 -18.61 10.52
CA PRO A 204 -20.77 -17.37 10.91
C PRO A 204 -21.56 -17.50 12.23
N ASN A 205 -20.87 -17.54 13.37
CA ASN A 205 -21.50 -17.63 14.69
C ASN A 205 -21.97 -16.23 15.17
N GLY A 206 -23.11 -15.78 14.66
CA GLY A 206 -23.72 -14.49 14.97
C GLY A 206 -24.34 -13.83 13.74
N GLN A 207 -24.56 -12.52 13.77
CA GLN A 207 -25.10 -11.77 12.62
C GLN A 207 -23.97 -11.31 11.68
N PHE A 208 -23.62 -12.14 10.70
CA PHE A 208 -22.58 -11.84 9.68
C PHE A 208 -23.10 -11.10 8.44
N GLY A 209 -24.36 -10.67 8.48
CA GLY A 209 -25.04 -9.93 7.42
C GLY A 209 -25.84 -10.86 6.53
N THR A 210 -26.82 -10.29 5.84
CA THR A 210 -27.81 -11.02 5.07
C THR A 210 -27.81 -10.59 3.61
N ARG A 211 -28.54 -11.35 2.78
CA ARG A 211 -28.72 -11.02 1.36
C ARG A 211 -29.33 -9.63 1.14
N ASN A 212 -30.19 -9.15 2.04
CA ASN A 212 -30.95 -7.91 1.86
C ASN A 212 -30.05 -6.68 1.62
N TYR A 213 -28.87 -6.67 2.24
CA TYR A 213 -27.89 -5.60 2.08
C TYR A 213 -26.53 -6.10 1.57
N GLY A 214 -26.50 -7.29 0.95
CA GLY A 214 -25.25 -7.91 0.48
C GLY A 214 -24.21 -8.03 1.59
N GLY A 215 -24.65 -8.41 2.79
CA GLY A 215 -23.79 -8.60 3.96
C GLY A 215 -23.37 -7.33 4.68
N LYS A 216 -23.75 -6.13 4.22
CA LYS A 216 -23.39 -4.85 4.88
C LYS A 216 -24.14 -4.60 6.19
N ASP A 217 -25.22 -5.34 6.43
CA ASP A 217 -26.03 -5.36 7.65
C ASP A 217 -25.47 -6.32 8.73
N HIS A 218 -24.19 -6.67 8.63
CA HIS A 218 -23.50 -7.43 9.67
C HIS A 218 -23.43 -6.64 10.99
N ALA A 219 -23.45 -7.35 12.12
CA ALA A 219 -23.25 -6.74 13.41
C ALA A 219 -21.80 -6.28 13.60
N SER A 220 -21.56 -5.44 14.61
CA SER A 220 -20.20 -5.00 14.97
C SER A 220 -19.32 -6.21 15.33
N ALA A 221 -18.05 -6.19 14.92
CA ALA A 221 -17.07 -7.27 15.12
C ALA A 221 -16.91 -7.71 16.60
N ARG A 222 -17.30 -6.87 17.55
CA ARG A 222 -17.30 -7.18 18.99
C ARG A 222 -18.40 -8.15 19.44
N TYR A 223 -19.44 -8.35 18.62
CA TYR A 223 -20.63 -9.15 18.96
C TYR A 223 -20.77 -10.45 18.18
N ILE A 224 -19.83 -10.73 17.28
CA ILE A 224 -19.87 -11.87 16.37
C ILE A 224 -18.64 -12.75 16.57
N TYR A 225 -18.81 -14.04 16.36
CA TYR A 225 -17.77 -15.05 16.58
C TYR A 225 -17.63 -15.90 15.33
N THR A 226 -16.43 -16.45 15.12
CA THR A 226 -16.15 -17.30 13.97
C THR A 226 -15.06 -18.29 14.26
#